data_AF-A0A256XET3-F1
#
_entry.id   AF-A0A256XET3-F1
#
_cell.length_a   1.000
_cell.length_b   1.000
_cell.length_c   1.000
_cell.angle_alpha   90.00
_cell.angle_beta   90.00
_cell.angle_gamma   90.00
#
_symmetry.space_group_name_H-M   'P 1'
#
loop_
_entity.id
_entity.type
_entity.pdbx_description
1 polymer ?
#
loop_
_entity_poly.entity_id
_entity_poly.type
_entity_poly.pdbx_seq_one_letter_code
_entity_poly.pdbx_strand_id
1 'polypeptide(L)'
;MVTSMGWSGRGYSRGRGGMWGYQAPMPQIPPPPSGSIRIVAPVDFSNGLNSPISMRTGRAPYIAVVDVSGGKIVNVNIVQNAAATAPRGAGVQLGQWILNIGASIVIAVSLGPNIDMVLRQVGVRVELVPPGTILGDALAKLGFVK
;
A
#
# COMPACT_ATOMS: atom_id res chain seq x y z
N MET A 1 16.75 48.04 -2.24
CA MET A 1 16.01 48.77 -1.19
C MET A 1 14.53 48.45 -1.33
N VAL A 2 13.92 48.15 -0.19
CA VAL A 2 12.50 47.89 0.14
C VAL A 2 11.60 49.01 -0.48
N THR A 3 10.32 48.88 -0.87
CA THR A 3 9.14 48.51 -0.06
C THR A 3 7.84 48.62 -0.89
N SER A 4 6.80 47.90 -0.43
CA SER A 4 5.34 48.21 -0.40
C SER A 4 4.56 48.34 -1.71
N MET A 5 3.57 47.47 -2.01
CA MET A 5 2.27 47.21 -1.34
C MET A 5 1.15 48.12 -1.87
N GLY A 6 0.11 47.48 -2.43
CA GLY A 6 -1.10 48.12 -2.92
C GLY A 6 -2.19 47.10 -3.21
N TRP A 7 -2.84 46.62 -2.15
CA TRP A 7 -4.09 45.85 -2.19
C TRP A 7 -5.25 46.75 -2.63
N SER A 8 -6.03 46.31 -3.62
CA SER A 8 -7.45 46.60 -3.80
C SER A 8 -8.00 45.63 -4.85
N GLY A 9 -9.11 44.93 -4.71
CA GLY A 9 -10.00 44.67 -3.60
C GLY A 9 -11.06 43.67 -4.07
N ARG A 10 -11.73 43.05 -3.10
CA ARG A 10 -13.14 42.60 -3.17
C ARG A 10 -13.47 41.37 -4.03
N GLY A 11 -13.64 40.25 -3.33
CA GLY A 11 -14.31 39.05 -3.84
C GLY A 11 -14.64 38.06 -2.72
N TYR A 12 -15.45 38.46 -1.74
CA TYR A 12 -16.12 37.50 -0.85
C TYR A 12 -17.40 37.04 -1.54
N SER A 13 -17.44 35.80 -2.02
CA SER A 13 -18.49 34.84 -1.65
C SER A 13 -18.39 33.50 -2.38
N ARG A 14 -18.41 32.46 -1.55
CA ARG A 14 -19.19 31.22 -1.70
C ARG A 14 -19.13 30.53 -3.07
N GLY A 15 -18.27 29.52 -3.10
CA GLY A 15 -18.35 28.44 -4.05
C GLY A 15 -17.17 27.49 -3.85
N ARG A 16 -17.06 26.86 -2.67
CA ARG A 16 -16.16 25.70 -2.48
C ARG A 16 -16.77 24.51 -3.23
N GLY A 17 -16.84 24.63 -4.55
CA GLY A 17 -17.17 23.57 -5.48
C GLY A 17 -16.08 22.51 -5.37
N GLY A 18 -16.52 21.25 -5.35
CA GLY A 18 -15.72 20.09 -5.04
C GLY A 18 -14.35 20.09 -5.73
N MET A 19 -13.31 19.95 -4.91
CA MET A 19 -12.02 19.47 -5.39
C MET A 19 -12.26 18.04 -5.84
N TRP A 20 -12.42 17.87 -7.16
CA TRP A 20 -12.39 16.57 -7.82
C TRP A 20 -11.18 15.80 -7.30
N GLY A 21 -11.46 14.64 -6.69
CA GLY A 21 -10.53 13.89 -5.85
C GLY A 21 -9.33 13.32 -6.60
N TYR A 22 -8.35 14.17 -6.90
CA TYR A 22 -7.00 13.73 -7.21
C TYR A 22 -6.39 13.09 -5.96
N GLN A 23 -6.61 11.79 -5.80
CA GLN A 23 -5.79 10.98 -4.92
C GLN A 23 -4.42 10.84 -5.56
N ALA A 24 -3.39 11.22 -4.81
CA ALA A 24 -2.02 11.05 -5.25
C ALA A 24 -1.78 9.57 -5.61
N PRO A 25 -1.04 9.28 -6.69
CA PRO A 25 -0.66 7.91 -7.00
C PRO A 25 0.11 7.32 -5.81
N MET A 26 0.01 6.00 -5.62
CA MET A 26 0.79 5.35 -4.58
C MET A 26 2.29 5.63 -4.79
N PRO A 27 3.04 5.88 -3.71
CA PRO A 27 4.43 6.31 -3.82
C PRO A 27 5.28 5.21 -4.47
N GLN A 28 6.31 5.62 -5.20
CA GLN A 28 7.36 4.69 -5.63
C GLN A 28 8.21 4.34 -4.41
N ILE A 29 8.43 3.05 -4.18
CA ILE A 29 9.31 2.57 -3.11
C ILE A 29 10.56 2.04 -3.80
N PRO A 30 11.77 2.45 -3.38
CA PRO A 30 13.01 1.94 -3.97
C PRO A 30 13.04 0.41 -3.87
N PRO A 31 13.70 -0.28 -4.82
CA PRO A 31 13.82 -1.73 -4.79
C PRO A 31 14.33 -2.25 -3.43
N PRO A 32 13.95 -3.48 -3.03
CA PRO A 32 14.42 -4.05 -1.79
C PRO A 32 15.96 -4.12 -1.74
N PRO A 33 16.59 -3.93 -0.57
CA PRO A 33 18.02 -4.13 -0.41
C PRO A 33 18.49 -5.50 -0.91
N SER A 34 19.71 -5.59 -1.44
CA SER A 34 20.26 -6.84 -1.96
C SER A 34 20.20 -7.97 -0.92
N GLY A 35 19.71 -9.14 -1.32
CA GLY A 35 19.57 -10.30 -0.43
C GLY A 35 18.42 -10.18 0.58
N SER A 36 17.48 -9.25 0.37
CA SER A 36 16.21 -9.20 1.09
C SER A 36 15.05 -9.64 0.19
N ILE A 37 14.00 -10.19 0.81
CA ILE A 37 12.72 -10.46 0.19
C ILE A 37 11.74 -9.35 0.57
N ARG A 38 10.96 -8.87 -0.40
CA ARG A 38 9.90 -7.89 -0.15
C ARG A 38 8.54 -8.57 -0.06
N ILE A 39 7.89 -8.33 1.06
CA ILE A 39 6.58 -8.88 1.42
C ILE A 39 5.60 -7.71 1.50
N VAL A 40 4.47 -7.83 0.82
CA VAL A 40 3.40 -6.84 0.85
C VAL A 40 2.19 -7.40 1.57
N ALA A 41 1.57 -6.60 2.44
CA ALA A 41 0.38 -7.01 3.19
C ALA A 41 -0.69 -5.90 3.23
N PRO A 42 -1.97 -6.20 2.92
CA PRO A 42 -3.08 -5.29 3.12
C PRO A 42 -3.38 -5.16 4.62
N VAL A 43 -3.45 -3.93 5.15
CA VAL A 43 -3.71 -3.68 6.58
C VAL A 43 -4.77 -2.60 6.79
N ASP A 44 -5.51 -2.70 7.90
CA ASP A 44 -6.59 -1.73 8.20
C ASP A 44 -6.08 -0.43 8.84
N PHE A 45 -4.91 -0.48 9.50
CA PHE A 45 -4.31 0.67 10.19
C PHE A 45 -2.80 0.73 9.94
N SER A 46 -2.19 1.91 10.12
CA SER A 46 -0.74 2.12 10.01
C SER A 46 -0.05 2.04 11.37
N ASN A 47 -0.16 0.89 12.04
CA ASN A 47 0.38 0.64 13.39
C ASN A 47 1.68 -0.18 13.36
N GLY A 48 2.47 -0.10 12.29
CA GLY A 48 3.67 -0.91 12.11
C GLY A 48 3.36 -2.41 12.07
N LEU A 49 4.15 -3.22 12.77
CA LEU A 49 3.93 -4.68 12.84
C LEU A 49 2.68 -5.08 13.63
N ASN A 50 2.10 -4.17 14.40
CA ASN A 50 0.85 -4.39 15.13
C ASN A 50 -0.39 -4.07 14.28
N SER A 51 -0.21 -3.83 12.98
CA SER A 51 -1.32 -3.55 12.07
C SER A 51 -2.08 -4.84 11.76
N PRO A 52 -3.41 -4.88 11.94
CA PRO A 52 -4.20 -6.05 11.57
C PRO A 52 -4.35 -6.15 10.06
N ILE A 53 -4.25 -7.38 9.54
CA ILE A 53 -4.48 -7.71 8.13
C ILE A 53 -5.92 -7.36 7.75
N SER A 54 -6.07 -6.57 6.70
CA SER A 54 -7.38 -6.11 6.24
C SER A 54 -8.20 -7.25 5.66
N MET A 55 -9.51 -7.23 5.91
CA MET A 55 -10.47 -8.14 5.26
C MET A 55 -10.49 -7.99 3.74
N ARG A 56 -10.05 -6.86 3.19
CA ARG A 56 -10.10 -6.55 1.75
C ARG A 56 -8.67 -6.48 1.19
N THR A 57 -8.25 -7.42 0.35
CA THR A 57 -6.91 -7.34 -0.25
C THR A 57 -6.77 -6.15 -1.21
N GLY A 58 -7.65 -6.03 -2.22
CA GLY A 58 -7.54 -4.97 -3.24
C GLY A 58 -7.94 -3.58 -2.78
N ARG A 59 -8.74 -3.48 -1.70
CA ARG A 59 -9.31 -2.22 -1.20
C ARG A 59 -9.00 -1.98 0.29
N ALA A 60 -7.94 -2.60 0.81
CA ALA A 60 -7.43 -2.25 2.12
C ALA A 60 -7.13 -0.75 2.15
N PRO A 61 -7.38 -0.05 3.26
CA PRO A 61 -7.05 1.37 3.37
C PRO A 61 -5.54 1.63 3.30
N TYR A 62 -4.72 0.68 3.78
CA TYR A 62 -3.26 0.76 3.76
C TYR A 62 -2.62 -0.50 3.21
N ILE A 63 -1.41 -0.34 2.69
CA ILE A 63 -0.54 -1.42 2.25
C ILE A 63 0.76 -1.33 3.02
N ALA A 64 1.09 -2.38 3.77
CA ALA A 64 2.38 -2.56 4.41
C ALA A 64 3.35 -3.20 3.42
N VAL A 65 4.58 -2.67 3.37
CA VAL A 65 5.70 -3.15 2.58
C VAL A 65 6.83 -3.44 3.56
N VAL A 66 7.20 -4.71 3.64
CA VAL A 66 8.16 -5.22 4.62
C VAL A 66 9.30 -5.87 3.88
N ASP A 67 10.52 -5.40 4.13
CA ASP A 67 11.72 -6.03 3.61
C ASP A 67 12.33 -6.90 4.70
N VAL A 68 12.64 -8.14 4.35
CA VAL A 68 13.17 -9.15 5.27
C VAL A 68 14.48 -9.70 4.72
N SER A 69 15.54 -9.69 5.53
CA SER A 69 16.83 -10.28 5.18
C SER A 69 17.31 -11.21 6.30
N GLY A 70 17.69 -12.44 5.95
CA GLY A 70 18.22 -13.41 6.91
C GLY A 70 17.25 -13.75 8.06
N GLY A 71 15.94 -13.67 7.84
CA GLY A 71 14.92 -13.89 8.87
C GLY A 71 14.68 -12.70 9.79
N LYS A 72 15.20 -11.51 9.46
CA LYS A 72 15.02 -10.27 10.23
C LYS A 72 14.37 -9.20 9.36
N ILE A 73 13.49 -8.43 9.97
CA ILE A 73 12.87 -7.27 9.32
C ILE A 73 13.92 -6.17 9.24
N VAL A 74 14.22 -5.72 8.02
CA VAL A 74 15.18 -4.63 7.76
C VAL A 74 14.50 -3.32 7.38
N ASN A 75 13.25 -3.38 6.90
CA ASN A 75 12.46 -2.19 6.60
C ASN A 75 10.96 -2.48 6.78
N VAL A 76 10.22 -1.48 7.25
CA VAL A 76 8.75 -1.48 7.30
C VAL A 76 8.27 -0.12 6.83
N ASN A 77 7.53 -0.10 5.72
CA ASN A 77 6.88 1.09 5.21
C ASN A 77 5.38 0.81 5.04
N ILE A 78 4.53 1.67 5.58
CA ILE A 78 3.08 1.54 5.43
C ILE A 78 2.57 2.76 4.66
N VAL A 79 1.91 2.50 3.54
CA VAL A 79 1.43 3.54 2.62
C VAL A 79 -0.08 3.48 2.49
N GLN A 80 -0.69 4.63 2.23
CA GLN A 80 -2.12 4.68 1.89
C GLN A 80 -2.37 4.02 0.54
N ASN A 81 -3.43 3.23 0.47
CA ASN A 81 -3.84 2.58 -0.77
C ASN A 81 -4.71 3.51 -1.62
N ALA A 82 -4.10 4.26 -2.53
CA ALA A 82 -4.84 5.09 -3.48
C ALA A 82 -5.78 4.27 -4.40
N ALA A 83 -5.52 2.97 -4.59
CA ALA A 83 -6.38 2.10 -5.40
C ALA A 83 -7.68 1.69 -4.67
N ALA A 84 -7.78 1.88 -3.35
CA ALA A 84 -8.94 1.44 -2.57
C ALA A 84 -10.25 2.13 -3.00
N THR A 85 -10.16 3.37 -3.46
CA THR A 85 -11.26 4.22 -3.91
C THR A 85 -11.52 4.13 -5.41
N ALA A 86 -10.70 3.38 -6.16
CA ALA A 86 -10.91 3.23 -7.60
C ALA A 86 -12.32 2.67 -7.89
N PRO A 87 -13.08 3.29 -8.81
CA PRO A 87 -14.43 2.81 -9.16
C PRO A 87 -14.40 1.37 -9.69
N ARG A 88 -13.40 1.04 -10.50
CA ARG A 88 -13.13 -0.30 -11.04
C ARG A 88 -11.64 -0.57 -11.07
N GLY A 89 -11.26 -1.84 -11.09
CA GLY A 89 -9.86 -2.24 -11.30
C GLY A 89 -8.93 -2.02 -10.11
N ALA A 90 -9.44 -1.76 -8.90
CA ALA A 90 -8.64 -1.56 -7.69
C ALA A 90 -7.54 -2.64 -7.50
N GLY A 91 -7.92 -3.92 -7.67
CA GLY A 91 -6.96 -5.03 -7.57
C GLY A 91 -5.90 -5.05 -8.66
N VAL A 92 -6.23 -4.60 -9.88
CA VAL A 92 -5.25 -4.51 -10.99
C VAL A 92 -4.28 -3.38 -10.70
N GLN A 93 -4.79 -2.20 -10.32
CA GLN A 93 -3.94 -1.05 -9.99
C GLN A 93 -3.01 -1.34 -8.81
N LEU A 94 -3.53 -1.98 -7.76
CA LEU A 94 -2.72 -2.44 -6.63
C LEU A 94 -1.69 -3.48 -7.10
N GLY A 95 -2.11 -4.49 -7.86
CA GLY A 95 -1.19 -5.50 -8.40
C GLY A 95 -0.05 -4.90 -9.20
N GLN A 96 -0.33 -3.97 -10.11
CA GLN A 96 0.70 -3.26 -10.88
C GLN A 96 1.67 -2.49 -9.98
N TRP A 97 1.16 -1.82 -8.95
CA TRP A 97 2.02 -1.12 -8.00
C TRP A 97 2.92 -2.07 -7.21
N ILE A 98 2.37 -3.20 -6.74
CA ILE A 98 3.11 -4.27 -6.04
C ILE A 98 4.26 -4.80 -6.91
N LEU A 99 4.02 -4.99 -8.20
CA LEU A 99 5.04 -5.42 -9.16
C LEU A 99 6.13 -4.36 -9.33
N ASN A 100 5.74 -3.09 -9.49
CA ASN A 100 6.68 -1.99 -9.70
C ASN A 100 7.63 -1.78 -8.52
N ILE A 101 7.17 -2.03 -7.28
CA ILE A 101 8.03 -1.96 -6.10
C ILE A 101 8.85 -3.24 -5.88
N GLY A 102 8.81 -4.22 -6.78
CA GLY A 102 9.62 -5.43 -6.70
C GLY A 102 9.22 -6.38 -5.57
N ALA A 103 7.93 -6.45 -5.22
CA ALA A 103 7.46 -7.42 -4.24
C ALA A 103 7.58 -8.86 -4.74
N SER A 104 8.10 -9.75 -3.88
CA SER A 104 8.20 -11.18 -4.18
C SER A 104 7.04 -11.98 -3.61
N ILE A 105 6.43 -11.47 -2.53
CA ILE A 105 5.38 -12.15 -1.77
C ILE A 105 4.26 -11.15 -1.43
N VAL A 106 3.01 -11.59 -1.58
CA VAL A 106 1.82 -10.85 -1.18
C VAL A 106 1.03 -11.67 -0.19
N ILE A 107 0.80 -11.11 0.99
CA ILE A 107 -0.18 -11.63 1.95
C ILE A 107 -1.57 -11.17 1.49
N ALA A 108 -2.55 -12.08 1.48
CA ALA A 108 -3.92 -11.77 1.10
C ALA A 108 -4.92 -12.55 1.96
N VAL A 109 -6.13 -12.01 2.14
CA VAL A 109 -7.25 -12.78 2.70
C VAL A 109 -7.94 -13.57 1.58
N SER A 110 -8.17 -12.90 0.46
CA SER A 110 -8.76 -13.49 -0.74
C SER A 110 -8.33 -12.69 -1.96
N LEU A 111 -8.01 -13.37 -3.06
CA LEU A 111 -7.76 -12.72 -4.34
C LEU A 111 -8.97 -12.87 -5.26
N GLY A 112 -9.40 -11.75 -5.83
CA GLY A 112 -10.32 -11.77 -6.97
C GLY A 112 -9.58 -12.15 -8.26
N PRO A 113 -10.29 -12.59 -9.31
CA PRO A 113 -9.69 -13.09 -10.55
C PRO A 113 -8.74 -12.08 -11.21
N ASN A 114 -9.03 -10.79 -11.08
CA ASN A 114 -8.24 -9.72 -11.70
C ASN A 114 -6.84 -9.56 -11.08
N ILE A 115 -6.71 -9.64 -9.76
CA ILE A 115 -5.41 -9.47 -9.08
C ILE A 115 -4.59 -10.75 -9.15
N ASP A 116 -5.26 -11.90 -9.05
CA ASP A 116 -4.64 -13.23 -9.20
C ASP A 116 -3.99 -13.37 -10.59
N MET A 117 -4.68 -12.95 -11.65
CA MET A 117 -4.11 -12.93 -13.01
C MET A 117 -2.83 -12.10 -13.11
N VAL A 118 -2.80 -10.90 -12.51
CA VAL A 118 -1.63 -10.01 -12.55
C VAL A 118 -0.46 -10.57 -11.75
N LEU A 119 -0.70 -11.10 -10.56
CA LEU A 119 0.36 -11.60 -9.68
C LEU A 119 0.99 -12.90 -10.20
N ARG A 120 0.18 -13.80 -10.78
CA ARG A 120 0.67 -15.07 -11.35
C ARG A 120 1.57 -14.89 -12.56
N GLN A 121 1.31 -13.87 -13.39
CA GLN A 121 2.11 -13.61 -14.60
C GLN A 121 3.59 -13.32 -14.31
N VAL A 122 3.90 -12.84 -13.10
CA VAL A 122 5.25 -12.36 -12.74
C VAL A 122 5.90 -13.22 -11.65
N GLY A 123 5.25 -14.33 -11.26
CA GLY A 123 5.80 -15.27 -10.28
C GLY A 123 5.79 -14.74 -8.84
N VAL A 124 4.94 -13.75 -8.53
CA VAL A 124 4.74 -13.28 -7.15
C VAL A 124 4.00 -14.36 -6.35
N ARG A 125 4.57 -14.78 -5.22
CA ARG A 125 3.94 -15.76 -4.35
C ARG A 125 2.81 -15.11 -3.56
N VAL A 126 1.72 -15.83 -3.39
CA VAL A 126 0.57 -15.36 -2.62
C VAL A 126 0.42 -16.25 -1.40
N GLU A 127 0.41 -15.64 -0.23
CA GLU A 127 0.19 -16.32 1.05
C GLU A 127 -1.17 -15.90 1.62
N LEU A 128 -2.01 -16.88 1.92
CA LEU A 128 -3.33 -16.62 2.47
C LEU A 128 -3.29 -16.56 3.99
N VAL A 129 -3.77 -15.44 4.55
CA VAL A 129 -3.80 -15.20 6.00
C VAL A 129 -5.21 -14.76 6.39
N PRO A 130 -5.77 -15.27 7.51
CA PRO A 130 -7.07 -14.83 7.99
C PRO A 130 -7.12 -13.33 8.28
N PRO A 131 -8.26 -12.66 8.03
CA PRO A 131 -8.43 -11.25 8.34
C PRO A 131 -8.28 -11.00 9.84
N GLY A 132 -7.80 -9.82 10.23
CA GLY A 132 -7.59 -9.44 11.62
C GLY A 132 -6.32 -10.02 12.26
N THR A 133 -5.61 -10.95 11.59
CA THR A 133 -4.30 -11.42 12.05
C THR A 133 -3.33 -10.23 12.13
N ILE A 134 -2.53 -10.15 13.18
CA ILE A 134 -1.52 -9.08 13.31
C ILE A 134 -0.39 -9.30 12.28
N LEU A 135 0.09 -8.24 11.64
CA LEU A 135 1.13 -8.30 10.60
C LEU A 135 2.38 -9.03 11.07
N GLY A 136 2.90 -8.71 12.27
CA GLY A 136 4.05 -9.40 12.86
C GLY A 136 3.81 -10.91 13.02
N ASP A 137 2.65 -11.28 13.55
CA ASP A 137 2.26 -12.70 13.71
C ASP A 137 2.13 -13.41 12.38
N ALA A 138 1.58 -12.73 11.36
CA ALA A 138 1.46 -13.29 10.01
C ALA A 138 2.85 -13.58 9.43
N LEU A 139 3.80 -12.65 9.56
CA LEU A 139 5.18 -12.83 9.09
C LEU A 139 5.90 -13.98 9.82
N ALA A 140 5.69 -14.11 11.13
CA ALA A 140 6.25 -15.19 11.93
C ALA A 140 5.64 -16.56 11.58
N LYS A 141 4.30 -16.64 11.45
CA LYS A 141 3.59 -17.87 11.09
C LYS A 141 4.00 -18.41 9.72
N LEU A 142 4.27 -17.51 8.77
CA LEU A 142 4.74 -17.87 7.43
C LEU A 142 6.25 -18.18 7.39
N GLY A 143 6.95 -18.05 8.52
CA GLY A 143 8.38 -18.38 8.64
C GLY A 143 9.32 -17.36 8.01
N PHE A 144 8.83 -16.15 7.68
CA PHE A 144 9.68 -15.09 7.14
C PHE A 144 10.54 -14.43 8.22
N VAL A 145 10.05 -14.39 9.45
CA VAL A 145 10.75 -13.81 10.59
C VAL A 145 10.87 -14.88 11.67
N LYS A 146 12.05 -14.95 12.30
CA LYS A 146 12.34 -15.87 13.41
C LYS A 146 12.11 -15.21 14.76
#